data_AF-A0A4Q2QSD2-F1
#
_entry.id   AF-A0A4Q2QSD2-F1
#
_cell.length_a   1.000
_cell.length_b   1.000
_cell.length_c   1.000
_cell.angle_alpha   90.00
_cell.angle_beta   90.00
_cell.angle_gamma   90.00
#
_symmetry.space_group_name_H-M   'P 1'
#
loop_
_entity.id
_entity.type
_entity.pdbx_description
1 polymer ?
#
loop_
_entity_poly.entity_id
_entity_poly.type
_entity_poly.pdbx_seq_one_letter_code
_entity_poly.pdbx_strand_id
1 'polypeptide(L)'
;ERFPHVEFESCASGGGRIDFEVLKRTHRFWASDNNDALERCTIQRGMSYFFPPEVMGAHIGHRRCHATFRQHSIAFRGLTALFGHMGLELDPVAADAKESDGYRRYALLYKEWRQLIHTGVLWRVDMPDPSIQVQGVVSPDQSQAL
;
A
#
# COMPACT_ATOMS: atom_id res chain seq x y z
N GLU A 1 -18.33 15.46 9.88
CA GLU A 1 -19.24 16.10 10.86
C GLU A 1 -20.47 15.26 11.16
N ARG A 2 -21.36 14.97 10.19
CA ARG A 2 -22.58 14.16 10.44
C ARG A 2 -22.30 12.71 10.88
N PHE A 3 -21.23 12.10 10.38
CA PHE A 3 -20.86 10.71 10.64
C PHE A 3 -19.42 10.63 11.17
N PRO A 4 -19.17 11.01 12.44
CA PRO A 4 -17.82 11.14 12.97
C PRO A 4 -17.06 9.82 13.13
N HIS A 5 -17.77 8.69 13.15
CA HIS A 5 -17.17 7.35 13.29
C HIS A 5 -17.02 6.61 11.96
N VAL A 6 -17.38 7.24 10.83
CA VAL A 6 -17.23 6.64 9.50
C VAL A 6 -15.89 7.07 8.92
N GLU A 7 -15.06 6.09 8.59
CA GLU A 7 -13.87 6.33 7.79
C GLU A 7 -14.24 6.49 6.32
N PHE A 8 -13.66 7.50 5.68
CA PHE A 8 -13.88 7.81 4.27
C PHE A 8 -12.59 7.61 3.50
N GLU A 9 -12.63 6.75 2.49
CA GLU A 9 -11.56 6.62 1.50
C GLU A 9 -11.99 7.33 0.21
N SER A 10 -11.20 8.31 -0.24
CA SER A 10 -11.44 8.98 -1.51
C SER A 10 -10.98 8.10 -2.67
N CYS A 11 -11.76 8.04 -3.74
CA CYS A 11 -11.41 7.37 -4.98
C CYS A 11 -11.97 8.14 -6.18
N ALA A 12 -11.18 8.27 -7.24
CA ALA A 12 -11.58 8.85 -8.52
C ALA A 12 -10.90 8.08 -9.65
N SER A 13 -11.38 6.86 -9.94
CA SER A 13 -10.71 5.87 -10.80
C SER A 13 -9.28 5.61 -10.32
N GLY A 14 -9.15 5.22 -9.06
CA GLY A 14 -7.89 5.28 -8.34
C GLY A 14 -7.55 6.71 -7.92
N GLY A 15 -6.30 7.09 -8.18
CA GLY A 15 -5.71 8.34 -7.70
C GLY A 15 -6.05 9.60 -8.50
N GLY A 16 -7.14 9.63 -9.27
CA GLY A 16 -7.49 10.78 -10.11
C GLY A 16 -7.76 12.09 -9.34
N ARG A 17 -7.95 12.01 -8.02
CA ARG A 17 -8.16 13.15 -7.10
C ARG A 17 -7.47 12.92 -5.75
N ILE A 18 -6.15 12.90 -5.76
CA ILE A 18 -5.29 12.89 -4.56
C ILE A 18 -4.75 14.30 -4.35
N ASP A 19 -5.35 15.04 -3.43
CA ASP A 19 -4.95 16.41 -3.14
C ASP A 19 -5.26 16.78 -1.67
N PHE A 20 -4.58 17.82 -1.16
CA PHE A 20 -4.72 18.23 0.24
C PHE A 20 -6.13 18.71 0.59
N GLU A 21 -6.89 19.25 -0.36
CA GLU A 21 -8.27 19.71 -0.08
C GLU A 21 -9.24 18.54 0.07
N VAL A 22 -9.04 17.47 -0.71
CA VAL A 22 -9.77 16.21 -0.53
C VAL A 22 -9.40 15.56 0.81
N LEU A 23 -8.11 15.55 1.18
CA LEU A 23 -7.66 14.94 2.45
C LEU A 23 -8.31 15.59 3.68
N LYS A 24 -8.65 16.88 3.64
CA LYS A 24 -9.39 17.54 4.74
C LYS A 24 -10.77 16.92 5.00
N ARG A 25 -11.29 16.11 4.07
CA ARG A 25 -12.63 15.52 4.09
C ARG A 25 -12.61 13.99 4.11
N THR A 26 -11.45 13.37 3.95
CA THR A 26 -11.28 11.91 3.92
C THR A 26 -10.16 11.47 4.84
N HIS A 27 -10.07 10.18 5.10
CA HIS A 27 -9.05 9.59 5.97
C HIS A 27 -7.87 9.05 5.15
N ARG A 28 -8.14 8.65 3.91
CA ARG A 28 -7.14 8.09 2.99
C ARG A 28 -7.62 8.18 1.54
N PHE A 29 -6.74 7.78 0.63
CA PHE A 29 -6.98 7.71 -0.81
C PHE A 29 -6.80 6.29 -1.33
N TRP A 30 -7.61 5.90 -2.30
CA TRP A 30 -7.28 4.78 -3.17
C TRP A 30 -6.25 5.25 -4.21
N ALA A 31 -5.00 4.82 -4.08
CA ALA A 31 -3.90 5.43 -4.84
C ALA A 31 -3.93 5.12 -6.35
N SER A 32 -4.44 3.95 -6.76
CA SER A 32 -4.57 3.58 -8.17
C SER A 32 -5.40 2.31 -8.31
N ASP A 33 -6.25 2.24 -9.34
CA ASP A 33 -6.92 1.00 -9.74
C ASP A 33 -5.92 -0.05 -10.25
N ASN A 34 -4.72 0.37 -10.64
CA ASN A 34 -3.66 -0.56 -11.00
C ASN A 34 -3.00 -1.13 -9.73
N ASN A 35 -3.40 -2.35 -9.35
CA ASN A 35 -2.83 -3.10 -8.22
C ASN A 35 -1.70 -4.07 -8.63
N ASP A 36 -1.09 -3.89 -9.81
CA ASP A 36 0.13 -4.60 -10.21
C ASP A 36 1.30 -4.25 -9.28
N ALA A 37 1.90 -5.24 -8.64
CA ALA A 37 2.95 -5.01 -7.64
C ALA A 37 4.16 -4.24 -8.18
N LEU A 38 4.50 -4.39 -9.45
CA LEU A 38 5.63 -3.69 -10.04
C LEU A 38 5.28 -2.22 -10.35
N GLU A 39 4.11 -1.94 -10.93
CA GLU A 39 3.65 -0.54 -11.13
C GLU A 39 3.47 0.17 -9.80
N ARG A 40 2.97 -0.54 -8.79
CA ARG A 40 2.73 0.01 -7.46
C ARG A 40 4.02 0.49 -6.78
N CYS A 41 5.19 -0.06 -7.08
CA CYS A 41 6.46 0.49 -6.58
C CYS A 41 6.64 1.96 -7.01
N THR A 42 6.46 2.24 -8.30
CA THR A 42 6.59 3.61 -8.85
C THR A 42 5.46 4.52 -8.38
N ILE A 43 4.21 4.03 -8.41
CA ILE A 43 3.03 4.82 -8.01
C ILE A 43 3.11 5.20 -6.53
N GLN A 44 3.40 4.24 -5.65
CA GLN A 44 3.50 4.49 -4.20
C GLN A 44 4.67 5.40 -3.88
N ARG A 45 5.84 5.19 -4.52
CA ARG A 45 6.99 6.09 -4.37
C ARG A 45 6.64 7.51 -4.78
N GLY A 46 5.95 7.69 -5.92
CA GLY A 46 5.51 8.99 -6.40
C GLY A 46 4.56 9.71 -5.44
N MET A 47 3.52 9.01 -4.96
CA MET A 47 2.59 9.56 -3.96
C MET A 47 3.31 9.94 -2.66
N SER A 48 4.31 9.15 -2.25
CA SER A 48 5.04 9.33 -0.99
C SER A 48 5.85 10.62 -0.87
N TYR A 49 6.04 11.36 -1.97
CA TYR A 49 6.67 12.68 -1.93
C TYR A 49 5.78 13.74 -1.28
N PHE A 50 4.46 13.55 -1.29
CA PHE A 50 3.50 14.52 -0.79
C PHE A 50 2.68 13.99 0.39
N PHE A 51 2.41 12.68 0.40
CA PHE A 51 1.52 12.06 1.37
C PHE A 51 2.21 10.89 2.08
N PRO A 52 2.00 10.72 3.39
CA PRO A 52 2.61 9.64 4.14
C PRO A 52 1.87 8.30 3.91
N PRO A 53 2.47 7.15 4.30
CA PRO A 53 1.87 5.83 4.08
C PRO A 53 0.48 5.65 4.70
N GLU A 54 0.17 6.30 5.83
CA GLU A 54 -1.11 6.11 6.54
C GLU A 54 -2.33 6.54 5.73
N VAL A 55 -2.17 7.46 4.76
CA VAL A 55 -3.26 7.94 3.91
C VAL A 55 -3.28 7.27 2.52
N MET A 56 -2.41 6.28 2.27
CA MET A 56 -2.24 5.65 0.96
C MET A 56 -2.81 4.23 0.95
N GLY A 57 -4.00 4.01 0.37
CA GLY A 57 -4.55 2.69 0.14
C GLY A 57 -3.67 1.83 -0.76
N ALA A 58 -3.39 0.60 -0.32
CA ALA A 58 -2.54 -0.36 -1.03
C ALA A 58 -3.05 -1.80 -0.85
N HIS A 59 -3.65 -2.39 -1.89
CA HIS A 59 -4.21 -3.73 -1.77
C HIS A 59 -3.35 -4.79 -2.44
N ILE A 60 -3.31 -5.97 -1.84
CA ILE A 60 -2.88 -7.18 -2.54
C ILE A 60 -4.02 -7.56 -3.50
N GLY A 61 -3.79 -7.33 -4.80
CA GLY A 61 -4.69 -7.76 -5.86
C GLY A 61 -4.53 -9.24 -6.22
N HIS A 62 -5.29 -9.72 -7.20
CA HIS A 62 -5.24 -11.09 -7.72
C HIS A 62 -3.86 -11.49 -8.29
N ARG A 63 -3.56 -12.80 -8.39
CA ARG A 63 -2.27 -13.32 -8.92
C ARG A 63 -1.91 -12.78 -10.30
N ARG A 64 -2.91 -12.70 -11.18
CA ARG A 64 -2.83 -12.04 -12.49
C ARG A 64 -3.52 -10.68 -12.37
N CYS A 65 -2.78 -9.59 -12.55
CA CYS A 65 -3.34 -8.24 -12.50
C CYS A 65 -4.30 -8.03 -13.67
N HIS A 66 -5.42 -7.34 -13.42
CA HIS A 66 -6.44 -7.08 -14.44
C HIS A 66 -6.03 -5.97 -15.43
N ALA A 67 -5.21 -5.01 -15.00
CA ALA A 67 -4.80 -3.87 -15.81
C ALA A 67 -3.59 -4.18 -16.70
N THR A 68 -2.58 -4.88 -16.16
CA THR A 68 -1.31 -5.15 -16.85
C THR A 68 -1.20 -6.59 -17.37
N PHE A 69 -2.09 -7.48 -16.92
CA PHE A 69 -2.05 -8.94 -17.18
C PHE A 69 -0.80 -9.67 -16.68
N ARG A 70 0.12 -9.00 -15.97
CA ARG A 70 1.30 -9.63 -15.38
C ARG A 70 0.92 -10.52 -14.20
N GLN A 71 1.80 -11.47 -13.92
CA GLN A 71 1.71 -12.34 -12.76
C GLN A 71 2.88 -12.10 -11.83
N HIS A 72 2.57 -11.98 -10.54
CA HIS A 72 3.55 -11.78 -9.49
C HIS A 72 3.32 -12.77 -8.36
N SER A 73 4.42 -13.18 -7.73
CA SER A 73 4.35 -14.04 -6.54
C SER A 73 3.51 -13.34 -5.45
N ILE A 74 2.83 -14.14 -4.63
CA ILE A 74 2.11 -13.61 -3.46
C ILE A 74 3.05 -12.85 -2.52
N ALA A 75 4.33 -13.24 -2.48
CA ALA A 75 5.33 -12.57 -1.68
C ALA A 75 5.62 -11.14 -2.15
N PHE A 76 5.80 -10.96 -3.46
CA PHE A 76 6.07 -9.64 -4.02
C PHE A 76 4.85 -8.72 -3.89
N ARG A 77 3.65 -9.20 -4.24
CA ARG A 77 2.41 -8.43 -4.05
C ARG A 77 2.18 -8.05 -2.57
N GLY A 78 2.41 -9.00 -1.67
CA GLY A 78 2.27 -8.80 -0.23
C GLY A 78 3.21 -7.74 0.33
N LEU A 79 4.51 -7.84 0.03
CA LEU A 79 5.50 -6.87 0.48
C LEU A 79 5.25 -5.47 -0.09
N THR A 80 4.87 -5.35 -1.37
CA THR A 80 4.55 -4.05 -1.98
C THR A 80 3.38 -3.35 -1.27
N ALA A 81 2.34 -4.11 -0.89
CA ALA A 81 1.16 -3.57 -0.23
C ALA A 81 1.37 -3.18 1.24
N LEU A 82 2.44 -3.63 1.90
CA LEU A 82 2.69 -3.33 3.32
C LEU A 82 2.88 -1.84 3.58
N PHE A 83 3.60 -1.12 2.71
CA PHE A 83 3.98 0.29 2.91
C PHE A 83 2.85 1.27 2.57
N GLY A 84 1.66 1.00 3.10
CA GLY A 84 0.48 1.83 2.99
C GLY A 84 -0.63 1.33 3.90
N HIS A 85 -1.85 1.80 3.66
CA HIS A 85 -3.05 1.25 4.26
C HIS A 85 -3.42 -0.07 3.56
N MET A 86 -2.87 -1.18 4.07
CA MET A 86 -2.92 -2.49 3.44
C MET A 86 -4.35 -3.08 3.44
N GLY A 87 -4.71 -3.70 2.33
CA GLY A 87 -5.96 -4.46 2.17
C GLY A 87 -5.82 -5.63 1.19
N LEU A 88 -6.92 -6.34 0.96
CA LEU A 88 -7.01 -7.49 0.05
C LEU A 88 -8.12 -7.22 -0.96
N GLU A 89 -7.83 -7.36 -2.25
CA GLU A 89 -8.77 -7.06 -3.34
C GLU A 89 -8.77 -8.21 -4.36
N LEU A 90 -9.45 -9.30 -3.97
CA LEU A 90 -9.54 -10.55 -4.72
C LEU A 90 -10.74 -11.36 -4.22
N ASP A 91 -11.08 -12.41 -4.96
CA ASP A 91 -12.07 -13.41 -4.52
C ASP A 91 -11.42 -14.44 -3.58
N PRO A 92 -11.70 -14.42 -2.26
CA PRO A 92 -11.09 -15.36 -1.32
C PRO A 92 -11.57 -16.80 -1.53
N VAL A 93 -12.72 -17.02 -2.18
CA VAL A 93 -13.27 -18.35 -2.45
C VAL A 93 -12.50 -19.03 -3.59
N ALA A 94 -12.00 -18.25 -4.54
CA ALA A 94 -11.20 -18.73 -5.67
C ALA A 94 -9.71 -18.90 -5.34
N ALA A 95 -9.25 -18.47 -4.16
CA ALA A 95 -7.85 -18.53 -3.77
C ALA A 95 -7.39 -19.98 -3.53
N ASP A 96 -6.32 -20.40 -4.21
CA ASP A 96 -5.66 -21.66 -3.88
C ASP A 96 -4.99 -21.61 -2.49
N ALA A 97 -4.59 -22.77 -1.96
CA ALA A 97 -4.00 -22.85 -0.62
C ALA A 97 -2.76 -21.95 -0.46
N LYS A 98 -1.93 -21.84 -1.50
CA LYS A 98 -0.71 -21.02 -1.48
C LYS A 98 -1.04 -19.52 -1.42
N GLU A 99 -2.05 -19.08 -2.18
CA GLU A 99 -2.56 -17.71 -2.15
C GLU A 99 -3.18 -17.39 -0.79
N SER A 100 -4.05 -18.28 -0.28
CA SER A 100 -4.72 -18.13 1.02
C SER A 100 -3.71 -18.01 2.17
N ASP A 101 -2.70 -18.87 2.22
CA ASP A 101 -1.64 -18.82 3.22
C ASP A 101 -0.82 -17.53 3.11
N GLY A 102 -0.55 -17.07 1.90
CA GLY A 102 0.11 -15.80 1.67
C GLY A 102 -0.73 -14.61 2.15
N TYR A 103 -2.03 -14.55 1.83
CA TYR A 103 -2.92 -13.48 2.32
C TYR A 103 -2.96 -13.45 3.85
N ARG A 104 -3.06 -14.62 4.50
CA ARG A 104 -3.00 -14.73 5.96
C ARG A 104 -1.67 -14.22 6.50
N ARG A 105 -0.55 -14.66 5.92
CA ARG A 105 0.79 -14.23 6.32
C ARG A 105 0.94 -12.72 6.26
N TYR A 106 0.58 -12.10 5.13
CA TYR A 106 0.76 -10.65 4.96
C TYR A 106 -0.24 -9.83 5.76
N ALA A 107 -1.45 -10.33 6.01
CA ALA A 107 -2.38 -9.69 6.95
C ALA A 107 -1.85 -9.70 8.39
N LEU A 108 -1.20 -10.78 8.83
CA LEU A 108 -0.57 -10.85 10.15
C LEU A 108 0.67 -9.95 10.23
N LEU A 109 1.52 -9.99 9.21
CA LEU A 109 2.71 -9.13 9.13
C LEU A 109 2.32 -7.64 9.12
N TYR A 110 1.24 -7.28 8.41
CA TYR A 110 0.71 -5.93 8.45
C TYR A 110 0.24 -5.54 9.85
N LYS A 111 -0.48 -6.42 10.56
CA LYS A 111 -0.91 -6.13 11.95
C LYS A 111 0.26 -5.93 12.90
N GLU A 112 1.35 -6.66 12.70
CA GLU A 112 2.60 -6.54 13.46
C GLU A 112 3.27 -5.18 13.21
N TRP A 113 3.38 -4.76 11.95
CA TRP A 113 4.19 -3.61 11.57
C TRP A 113 3.42 -2.30 11.30
N ARG A 114 2.09 -2.33 11.18
CA ARG A 114 1.27 -1.16 10.78
C ARG A 114 1.46 0.05 11.67
N GLN A 115 1.78 -0.14 12.95
CA GLN A 115 2.04 0.98 13.84
C GLN A 115 3.30 1.73 13.38
N LEU A 116 4.41 1.03 13.16
CA LEU A 116 5.64 1.64 12.63
C LEU A 116 5.43 2.24 11.24
N ILE A 117 4.69 1.54 10.37
CA ILE A 117 4.44 1.99 8.99
C ILE A 117 3.66 3.32 8.96
N HIS A 118 2.70 3.49 9.87
CA HIS A 118 1.80 4.65 9.90
C HIS A 118 2.27 5.79 10.80
N THR A 119 3.26 5.57 11.67
CA THR A 119 3.77 6.63 12.57
C THR A 119 5.25 6.90 12.39
N GLY A 120 5.95 6.08 11.61
CA GLY A 120 7.36 6.22 11.31
C GLY A 120 7.64 7.26 10.23
N VAL A 121 8.90 7.67 10.15
CA VAL A 121 9.41 8.51 9.06
C VAL A 121 9.71 7.61 7.88
N LEU A 122 9.10 7.87 6.73
CA LEU A 122 9.40 7.16 5.49
C LEU A 122 10.71 7.68 4.88
N TRP A 123 11.63 6.75 4.62
CA TRP A 123 12.89 6.96 3.92
C TRP A 123 12.79 6.41 2.51
N ARG A 124 13.27 7.19 1.56
CA ARG A 124 13.55 6.75 0.19
C ARG A 124 15.05 6.81 0.00
N VAL A 125 15.65 5.72 -0.43
CA VAL A 125 17.11 5.66 -0.66
C VAL A 125 17.36 5.74 -2.15
N ASP A 126 18.33 6.58 -2.53
CA ASP A 126 18.78 6.69 -3.91
C ASP A 126 19.79 5.57 -4.19
N MET A 127 19.56 4.86 -5.30
CA MET A 127 20.37 3.74 -5.71
C MET A 127 21.12 4.08 -7.01
N PRO A 128 22.39 3.67 -7.15
CA PRO A 128 23.14 3.87 -8.40
C PRO A 128 22.49 3.18 -9.59
N ASP A 129 21.87 2.01 -9.36
CA ASP A 129 21.11 1.29 -10.37
C ASP A 129 19.64 1.77 -10.36
N PRO A 130 19.15 2.39 -11.44
CA PRO A 130 17.78 2.90 -11.51
C PRO A 130 16.70 1.81 -11.50
N SER A 131 17.07 0.54 -11.70
CA SER A 131 16.15 -0.60 -11.58
C SER A 131 15.91 -1.03 -10.13
N ILE A 132 16.70 -0.53 -9.17
CA ILE A 132 16.59 -0.85 -7.76
C ILE A 132 15.88 0.30 -7.03
N GLN A 133 14.80 -0.03 -6.34
CA GLN A 133 14.13 0.90 -5.44
C GLN A 133 14.25 0.40 -3.99
N VAL A 134 14.69 1.29 -3.11
CA VAL A 134 14.78 1.03 -1.67
C VAL A 134 13.99 2.10 -0.93
N GLN A 135 13.16 1.64 -0.01
CA GLN A 135 12.42 2.47 0.93
C GLN A 135 12.32 1.74 2.26
N GLY A 136 12.12 2.49 3.34
CA GLY A 136 11.92 1.93 4.67
C GLY A 136 11.23 2.94 5.57
N VAL A 137 10.76 2.49 6.73
CA VAL A 137 10.16 3.34 7.76
C VAL A 137 10.98 3.25 9.03
N VAL A 138 11.29 4.40 9.64
CA VAL A 138 12.08 4.48 10.86
C VAL A 138 11.26 5.16 11.94
N SER A 139 11.20 4.55 13.13
CA SER A 139 10.53 5.12 14.30
C SER A 139 11.11 6.50 14.65
N PRO A 140 10.30 7.44 15.20
CA PRO A 140 10.79 8.77 15.56
C PRO A 140 11.97 8.78 16.55
N ASP A 141 12.05 7.78 17.43
CA ASP A 141 13.14 7.58 18.39
C ASP A 141 14.32 6.74 17.85
N GLN A 142 14.22 6.31 16.59
CA GLN A 142 15.21 5.49 15.87
C GLN A 142 15.49 4.12 16.51
N SER A 143 14.61 3.62 17.38
CA SER A 143 14.77 2.31 18.03
C SER A 143 14.36 1.12 17.15
N GLN A 144 13.53 1.38 16.14
CA GLN A 144 13.00 0.41 15.19
C GLN A 144 13.00 0.93 13.76
N ALA A 145 13.26 0.04 12.81
CA ALA A 145 13.15 0.29 11.38
C ALA A 145 12.62 -0.95 10.64
N LEU A 146 11.93 -0.72 9.52
CA LEU A 146 11.46 -1.73 8.58
C LEU A 146 11.82 -1.36 7.14
#